data_AF-A0A6I0F810-F1
#
_entry.id   AF-A0A6I0F810-F1
#
_cell.length_a   1.000
_cell.length_b   1.000
_cell.length_c   1.000
_cell.angle_alpha   90.00
_cell.angle_beta   90.00
_cell.angle_gamma   90.00
#
_symmetry.space_group_name_H-M   'P 1'
#
loop_
_entity.id
_entity.type
_entity.pdbx_description
1 polymer ?
#
loop_
_entity_poly.entity_id
_entity_poly.type
_entity_poly.pdbx_seq_one_letter_code
_entity_poly.pdbx_strand_id
1 'polypeptide(L)'
;MTNKEAQLNDCFTFKQLEDFFKKYPIHDHIAGSHRVHYHDIGTYIIAFKHYINTGEDVMPDYFKISNVLYSLRDYLSYVKDNYQDIDTDVLKDEIEYLLNYNWYWDIDSFLNKLRITKEFLIRELLEINNGFRKHNKIQEIKEQNELDEYIRRYYNKSKAPRDEIRNCLYSIEKESLISKDIIDLRNIKYPIILLLYLNNQVVSIHKVTHSLERAMANYKSKKSFEFYRYKYFNEEIINDVFAEGIVNYNPVNISTKAITLSNTIYRTLNHVKKRYKNEIDLRKIKKVIDKYNLPLYNLKNGSQVVDKDLFDNALRLYYKR
;
A
#
# COMPACT_ATOMS: atom_id res chain seq x y z
N MET A 1 -58.68 -37.71 -13.35
CA MET A 1 -58.29 -38.67 -12.30
C MET A 1 -58.20 -40.05 -12.92
N THR A 2 -56.98 -40.57 -13.11
CA THR A 2 -56.66 -42.00 -13.05
C THR A 2 -55.16 -42.13 -12.87
N ASN A 3 -54.82 -42.70 -11.71
CA ASN A 3 -53.51 -43.05 -11.17
C ASN A 3 -52.47 -43.52 -12.18
N LYS A 4 -51.31 -42.87 -12.15
CA LYS A 4 -50.00 -43.50 -12.33
C LYS A 4 -49.08 -43.08 -11.18
N GLU A 5 -49.51 -43.40 -9.96
CA GLU A 5 -48.58 -43.57 -8.85
C GLU A 5 -47.84 -44.87 -9.13
N ALA A 6 -46.55 -44.73 -9.45
CA ALA A 6 -45.65 -45.85 -9.62
C ALA A 6 -45.65 -46.70 -8.35
N GLN A 7 -45.84 -48.00 -8.53
CA GLN A 7 -45.71 -49.02 -7.51
C GLN A 7 -44.34 -48.91 -6.83
N LEU A 8 -44.33 -48.50 -5.57
CA LEU A 8 -43.22 -48.69 -4.63
C LEU A 8 -43.13 -50.19 -4.33
N ASN A 9 -42.26 -50.90 -5.05
CA ASN A 9 -41.98 -52.32 -4.82
C ASN A 9 -40.55 -52.57 -4.29
N ASP A 10 -39.93 -51.58 -3.64
CA ASP A 10 -38.63 -51.75 -2.99
C ASP A 10 -38.80 -51.79 -1.47
N CYS A 11 -38.68 -53.00 -0.89
CA CYS A 11 -38.70 -53.21 0.55
C CYS A 11 -37.39 -52.70 1.17
N PHE A 12 -37.34 -51.44 1.59
CA PHE A 12 -36.28 -50.97 2.49
C PHE A 12 -36.54 -51.43 3.93
N THR A 13 -35.48 -51.67 4.70
CA THR A 13 -35.61 -51.99 6.12
C THR A 13 -35.64 -50.72 6.96
N PHE A 14 -36.35 -50.74 8.09
CA PHE A 14 -36.28 -49.67 9.09
C PHE A 14 -34.85 -49.38 9.55
N LYS A 15 -33.98 -50.41 9.57
CA LYS A 15 -32.57 -50.27 9.89
C LYS A 15 -31.80 -49.44 8.84
N GLN A 16 -32.05 -49.63 7.54
CA GLN A 16 -31.45 -48.80 6.49
C GLN A 16 -31.90 -47.34 6.57
N LEU A 17 -33.17 -47.10 6.90
CA LEU A 17 -33.70 -45.77 7.13
C LEU A 17 -33.04 -45.11 8.35
N GLU A 18 -32.93 -45.83 9.46
CA GLU A 18 -32.29 -45.38 10.69
C GLU A 18 -30.79 -45.09 10.48
N ASP A 19 -30.07 -45.97 9.78
CA ASP A 19 -28.65 -45.79 9.49
C ASP A 19 -28.41 -44.59 8.57
N PHE A 20 -29.29 -44.34 7.60
CA PHE A 20 -29.20 -43.16 6.72
C PHE A 20 -29.45 -41.85 7.47
N PHE A 21 -30.50 -41.78 8.30
CA PHE A 21 -30.78 -40.57 9.08
C PHE A 21 -29.85 -40.37 10.27
N LYS A 22 -29.21 -41.42 10.78
CA LYS A 22 -28.09 -41.28 11.73
C LYS A 22 -26.89 -40.57 11.10
N LYS A 23 -26.59 -40.86 9.83
CA LYS A 23 -25.53 -40.18 9.08
C LYS A 23 -25.93 -38.76 8.68
N TYR A 24 -27.18 -38.56 8.30
CA TYR A 24 -27.72 -37.30 7.80
C TYR A 24 -28.97 -36.88 8.58
N PRO A 25 -28.80 -36.37 9.82
CA PRO A 25 -29.93 -36.00 10.65
C PRO A 25 -30.71 -34.84 10.03
N ILE A 26 -32.01 -35.05 9.82
CA ILE A 26 -32.96 -33.98 9.49
C ILE A 26 -33.27 -33.25 10.80
N HIS A 27 -32.61 -32.13 11.05
CA HIS A 27 -32.91 -31.30 12.23
C HIS A 27 -34.07 -30.33 11.93
N ASP A 28 -35.25 -30.58 12.50
CA ASP A 28 -36.25 -29.54 12.71
C ASP A 28 -35.76 -28.64 13.86
N HIS A 29 -35.13 -27.52 13.51
CA HIS A 29 -34.73 -26.42 14.40
C HIS A 29 -33.74 -26.75 15.54
N ILE A 30 -32.46 -26.44 15.32
CA ILE A 30 -31.56 -26.06 16.42
C ILE A 30 -31.40 -24.53 16.39
N ALA A 31 -32.16 -23.87 17.26
CA ALA A 31 -31.93 -22.49 17.66
C ALA A 31 -30.48 -22.36 18.16
N GLY A 32 -29.60 -21.79 17.34
CA GLY A 32 -28.21 -21.53 17.71
C GLY A 32 -27.17 -21.67 16.59
N SER A 33 -27.49 -22.30 15.46
CA SER A 33 -26.58 -22.32 14.31
C SER A 33 -27.16 -21.54 13.14
N HIS A 34 -26.51 -20.44 12.75
CA HIS A 34 -26.87 -19.70 11.54
C HIS A 34 -26.43 -20.45 10.25
N ARG A 35 -26.31 -21.79 10.29
CA ARG A 35 -25.59 -22.57 9.26
C ARG A 35 -26.15 -23.98 9.00
N VAL A 36 -27.47 -24.16 9.08
CA VAL A 36 -28.10 -25.34 8.47
C VAL A 36 -29.08 -24.82 7.44
N HIS A 37 -28.67 -24.88 6.17
CA HIS A 37 -29.50 -24.50 5.05
C HIS A 37 -30.79 -25.33 5.08
N TYR A 38 -31.91 -24.70 4.71
CA TYR A 38 -33.17 -25.39 4.42
C TYR A 38 -32.89 -26.42 3.33
N HIS A 39 -32.59 -27.65 3.72
CA HIS A 39 -32.49 -28.73 2.77
C HIS A 39 -33.89 -29.18 2.41
N ASP A 40 -34.17 -29.26 1.12
CA ASP A 40 -35.45 -29.77 0.64
C ASP A 40 -35.56 -31.24 1.03
N ILE A 41 -36.62 -31.60 1.76
CA ILE A 41 -36.95 -33.00 2.12
C ILE A 41 -36.92 -33.88 0.86
N GLY A 42 -37.25 -33.32 -0.31
CA GLY A 42 -37.13 -33.99 -1.60
C GLY A 42 -35.71 -34.48 -1.93
N THR A 43 -34.66 -33.73 -1.58
CA THR A 43 -33.26 -34.15 -1.80
C THR A 43 -32.92 -35.39 -0.97
N TYR A 44 -33.32 -35.42 0.30
CA TYR A 44 -33.09 -36.56 1.18
C TYR A 44 -33.81 -37.81 0.68
N ILE A 45 -35.05 -37.65 0.21
CA ILE A 45 -35.84 -38.76 -0.36
C ILE A 45 -35.16 -39.31 -1.62
N ILE A 46 -34.66 -38.44 -2.51
CA ILE A 46 -33.98 -38.85 -3.75
C ILE A 46 -32.69 -39.63 -3.42
N ALA A 47 -31.87 -39.08 -2.52
CA ALA A 47 -30.61 -39.73 -2.13
C ALA A 47 -30.83 -41.05 -1.39
N PHE A 48 -31.83 -41.12 -0.50
CA PHE A 48 -32.18 -42.35 0.20
C PHE A 48 -32.67 -43.43 -0.77
N LYS A 49 -33.52 -43.08 -1.74
CA LYS A 49 -33.96 -44.01 -2.79
C LYS A 49 -32.78 -44.55 -3.59
N HIS A 50 -31.82 -43.70 -3.94
CA HIS A 50 -30.61 -44.15 -4.63
C HIS A 50 -29.80 -45.13 -3.76
N TYR A 51 -29.57 -44.80 -2.49
CA TYR A 51 -28.85 -45.66 -1.54
C TYR A 51 -29.50 -47.04 -1.37
N ILE A 52 -30.83 -47.12 -1.30
CA ILE A 52 -31.54 -48.40 -1.24
C ILE A 52 -31.32 -49.23 -2.52
N ASN A 53 -31.29 -48.58 -3.67
CA ASN A 53 -31.24 -49.25 -4.96
C ASN A 53 -29.82 -49.67 -5.38
N THR A 54 -28.80 -48.92 -4.97
CA THR A 54 -27.41 -49.13 -5.42
C THR A 54 -26.44 -49.44 -4.29
N GLY A 55 -26.79 -49.14 -3.04
CA GLY A 55 -25.87 -49.16 -1.90
C GLY A 55 -24.91 -47.96 -1.85
N GLU A 56 -24.97 -47.06 -2.83
CA GLU A 56 -24.08 -45.89 -2.93
C GLU A 56 -24.67 -44.67 -2.22
N ASP A 57 -23.83 -43.94 -1.50
CA ASP A 57 -24.21 -42.75 -0.75
C ASP A 57 -23.83 -41.48 -1.52
N VAL A 58 -24.85 -40.80 -2.07
CA VAL A 58 -24.69 -39.60 -2.91
C VAL A 58 -24.82 -38.28 -2.12
N MET A 59 -25.15 -38.35 -0.83
CA MET A 59 -25.28 -37.15 0.02
C MET A 59 -23.97 -36.39 0.25
N PRO A 60 -22.78 -37.04 0.38
CA PRO A 60 -21.52 -36.32 0.52
C PRO A 60 -21.28 -35.31 -0.61
N ASP A 61 -21.58 -35.72 -1.84
CA ASP A 61 -21.38 -34.89 -3.03
C ASP A 61 -22.38 -33.74 -3.09
N TYR A 62 -23.64 -33.98 -2.69
CA TYR A 62 -24.62 -32.92 -2.51
C TYR A 62 -24.12 -31.82 -1.56
N PHE A 63 -23.57 -32.21 -0.40
CA PHE A 63 -23.05 -31.26 0.58
C PHE A 63 -21.82 -30.52 0.05
N LYS A 64 -20.92 -31.23 -0.63
CA LYS A 64 -19.74 -30.61 -1.24
C LYS A 64 -20.15 -29.57 -2.29
N ILE A 65 -21.03 -29.93 -3.23
CA ILE A 65 -21.55 -29.00 -4.26
C ILE A 65 -22.21 -27.79 -3.59
N SER A 66 -23.07 -28.02 -2.59
CA SER A 66 -23.79 -26.94 -1.90
C SER A 66 -22.83 -25.98 -1.16
N ASN A 67 -21.83 -26.52 -0.47
CA ASN A 67 -20.83 -25.73 0.25
C ASN A 67 -19.94 -24.91 -0.70
N VAL A 68 -19.51 -25.52 -1.81
CA VAL A 68 -18.73 -24.82 -2.84
C VAL A 68 -19.53 -23.67 -3.45
N LEU A 69 -20.80 -23.91 -3.77
CA LEU A 69 -21.67 -22.88 -4.34
C LEU A 69 -21.97 -21.73 -3.37
N TYR A 70 -22.12 -22.04 -2.08
CA TYR A 70 -22.25 -21.02 -1.04
C TYR A 70 -20.98 -20.18 -0.93
N SER A 71 -19.81 -20.84 -0.85
CA SER A 71 -18.51 -20.18 -0.81
C SER A 71 -18.30 -19.29 -2.03
N LEU A 72 -18.61 -19.79 -3.23
CA LEU A 72 -18.56 -19.03 -4.48
C LEU A 72 -19.45 -17.79 -4.45
N ARG A 73 -20.67 -17.87 -3.92
CA ARG A 73 -21.57 -16.71 -3.83
C ARG A 73 -20.97 -15.62 -2.93
N ASP A 74 -20.46 -16.01 -1.77
CA ASP A 74 -19.84 -15.09 -0.81
C ASP A 74 -18.55 -14.50 -1.40
N TYR A 75 -17.72 -15.33 -2.04
CA TYR A 75 -16.52 -14.90 -2.76
C TYR A 75 -16.85 -13.92 -3.88
N LEU A 76 -17.74 -14.23 -4.81
CA LEU A 76 -18.07 -13.32 -5.92
C LEU A 76 -18.63 -11.97 -5.47
N SER A 77 -19.24 -11.95 -4.29
CA SER A 77 -19.72 -10.71 -3.65
C SER A 77 -18.58 -9.92 -3.00
N TYR A 78 -17.65 -10.60 -2.33
CA TYR A 78 -16.54 -9.97 -1.58
C TYR A 78 -15.32 -9.61 -2.44
N VAL A 79 -14.97 -10.50 -3.37
CA VAL A 79 -13.85 -10.41 -4.31
C VAL A 79 -13.94 -9.10 -5.09
N LYS A 80 -15.13 -8.71 -5.59
CA LYS A 80 -15.32 -7.46 -6.35
C LYS A 80 -14.85 -6.19 -5.63
N ASP A 81 -14.84 -6.20 -4.30
CA ASP A 81 -14.57 -5.01 -3.50
C ASP A 81 -13.23 -5.06 -2.74
N ASN A 82 -12.67 -6.25 -2.41
CA ASN A 82 -11.46 -6.37 -1.57
C ASN A 82 -10.55 -7.56 -1.93
N TYR A 83 -9.82 -7.45 -3.05
CA TYR A 83 -9.00 -8.53 -3.65
C TYR A 83 -7.70 -8.92 -2.91
N GLN A 84 -7.26 -8.23 -1.85
CA GLN A 84 -5.89 -8.37 -1.34
C GLN A 84 -5.64 -9.58 -0.43
N ASP A 85 -6.69 -10.21 0.12
CA ASP A 85 -6.57 -11.23 1.17
C ASP A 85 -7.17 -12.60 0.80
N ILE A 86 -7.38 -12.87 -0.50
CA ILE A 86 -8.11 -14.06 -0.95
C ILE A 86 -7.16 -15.15 -1.43
N ASP A 87 -7.31 -16.35 -0.86
CA ASP A 87 -6.65 -17.56 -1.35
C ASP A 87 -7.31 -18.02 -2.66
N THR A 88 -6.70 -17.62 -3.77
CA THR A 88 -7.20 -17.89 -5.11
C THR A 88 -7.06 -19.34 -5.53
N ASP A 89 -6.20 -20.12 -4.86
CA ASP A 89 -5.97 -21.53 -5.19
C ASP A 89 -7.16 -22.38 -4.73
N VAL A 90 -7.68 -22.11 -3.53
CA VAL A 90 -8.91 -22.77 -3.04
C VAL A 90 -10.10 -22.48 -3.97
N LEU A 91 -10.27 -21.22 -4.37
CA LEU A 91 -11.36 -20.81 -5.26
C LEU A 91 -11.25 -21.48 -6.64
N LYS A 92 -10.03 -21.63 -7.14
CA LYS A 92 -9.75 -22.31 -8.41
C LYS A 92 -10.18 -23.78 -8.34
N ASP A 93 -9.73 -24.49 -7.33
CA ASP A 93 -10.04 -25.92 -7.14
C ASP A 93 -11.55 -26.16 -7.01
N GLU A 94 -12.24 -25.25 -6.33
CA GLU A 94 -13.69 -25.28 -6.16
C GLU A 94 -14.45 -25.09 -7.48
N ILE A 95 -14.04 -24.13 -8.32
CA ILE A 95 -14.63 -23.92 -9.65
C ILE A 95 -14.35 -25.11 -10.57
N GLU A 96 -13.12 -25.62 -10.56
CA GLU A 96 -12.74 -26.80 -11.34
C GLU A 96 -13.54 -28.04 -10.92
N TYR A 97 -13.78 -28.22 -9.62
CA TYR A 97 -14.64 -29.30 -9.12
C TYR A 97 -16.06 -29.22 -9.71
N LEU A 98 -16.70 -28.04 -9.68
CA LEU A 98 -18.06 -27.88 -10.22
C LEU A 98 -18.13 -28.09 -11.74
N LEU A 99 -17.14 -27.58 -12.48
CA LEU A 99 -17.11 -27.71 -13.94
C LEU A 99 -16.90 -29.15 -14.41
N ASN A 100 -16.13 -29.93 -13.64
CA ASN A 100 -15.79 -31.31 -13.99
C ASN A 100 -16.71 -32.36 -13.36
N TYR A 101 -17.64 -31.95 -12.49
CA TYR A 101 -18.57 -32.88 -11.85
C TYR A 101 -19.55 -33.48 -12.88
N ASN A 102 -19.55 -34.81 -12.98
CA ASN A 102 -20.33 -35.56 -13.96
C ASN A 102 -21.02 -36.82 -13.40
N TRP A 103 -21.24 -36.86 -12.08
CA TRP A 103 -21.85 -38.00 -11.40
C TRP A 103 -23.37 -37.83 -11.22
N TYR A 104 -23.89 -38.00 -10.00
CA TYR A 104 -25.32 -38.18 -9.75
C TYR A 104 -26.16 -36.89 -9.79
N TRP A 105 -25.58 -35.77 -9.36
CA TRP A 105 -26.30 -34.51 -9.17
C TRP A 105 -26.21 -33.63 -10.42
N ASP A 106 -27.35 -33.07 -10.84
CA ASP A 106 -27.41 -32.12 -11.95
C ASP A 106 -26.90 -30.74 -11.53
N ILE A 107 -25.61 -30.48 -11.77
CA ILE A 107 -24.95 -29.21 -11.46
C ILE A 107 -25.65 -28.01 -12.09
N ASP A 108 -26.22 -28.15 -13.30
CA ASP A 108 -26.88 -27.03 -13.98
C ASP A 108 -28.11 -26.57 -13.18
N SER A 109 -28.85 -27.50 -12.57
CA SER A 109 -29.94 -27.18 -11.64
C SER A 109 -29.44 -26.40 -10.42
N PHE A 110 -28.29 -26.76 -9.84
CA PHE A 110 -27.72 -26.03 -8.71
C PHE A 110 -27.26 -24.62 -9.09
N LEU A 111 -26.55 -24.48 -10.21
CA LEU A 111 -26.06 -23.19 -10.71
C LEU A 111 -27.22 -22.24 -11.04
N ASN A 112 -28.28 -22.76 -11.64
CA ASN A 112 -29.49 -21.99 -11.97
C ASN A 112 -30.18 -21.42 -10.72
N LYS A 113 -30.19 -22.14 -9.59
CA LYS A 113 -30.73 -21.62 -8.31
C LYS A 113 -29.98 -20.36 -7.84
N LEU A 114 -28.70 -20.25 -8.16
CA LEU A 114 -27.87 -19.08 -7.85
C LEU A 114 -27.79 -18.07 -8.98
N ARG A 115 -28.49 -18.30 -10.11
CA ARG A 115 -28.41 -17.49 -11.33
C ARG A 115 -26.97 -17.37 -11.88
N ILE A 116 -26.20 -18.45 -11.73
CA ILE A 116 -24.83 -18.59 -12.25
C ILE A 116 -24.89 -19.53 -13.46
N THR A 117 -24.08 -19.28 -14.49
CA THR A 117 -23.95 -20.18 -15.64
C THR A 117 -22.58 -20.86 -15.66
N LYS A 118 -22.44 -21.97 -16.40
CA LYS A 118 -21.12 -22.60 -16.59
C LYS A 118 -20.14 -21.67 -17.31
N GLU A 119 -20.59 -20.87 -18.26
CA GLU A 119 -19.77 -19.88 -18.95
C GLU A 119 -19.25 -18.80 -17.99
N PHE A 120 -20.06 -18.43 -17.00
CA PHE A 120 -19.63 -17.54 -15.93
C PHE A 120 -18.47 -18.17 -15.15
N LEU A 121 -18.61 -19.42 -14.69
CA LEU A 121 -17.55 -20.12 -13.97
C LEU A 121 -16.27 -20.27 -14.79
N ILE A 122 -16.38 -20.60 -16.07
CA ILE A 122 -15.25 -20.67 -17.00
C ILE A 122 -14.54 -19.32 -17.10
N ARG A 123 -15.29 -18.22 -17.19
CA ARG A 123 -14.72 -16.87 -17.23
C ARG A 123 -13.97 -16.53 -15.94
N GLU A 124 -14.56 -16.81 -14.78
CA GLU A 124 -13.89 -16.55 -13.49
C GLU A 124 -12.62 -17.39 -13.34
N LEU A 125 -12.67 -18.66 -13.73
CA LEU A 125 -11.49 -19.54 -13.75
C LEU A 125 -10.38 -19.00 -14.67
N LEU A 126 -10.76 -18.45 -15.84
CA LEU A 126 -9.81 -17.77 -16.72
C LEU A 126 -9.24 -16.49 -16.09
N GLU A 127 -10.03 -15.71 -15.35
CA GLU A 127 -9.54 -14.52 -14.65
C GLU A 127 -8.57 -14.87 -13.53
N ILE A 128 -8.89 -15.90 -12.73
CA ILE A 128 -8.01 -16.43 -11.67
C ILE A 128 -6.69 -16.92 -12.27
N ASN A 129 -6.75 -17.78 -13.30
CA ASN A 129 -5.56 -18.32 -13.97
C ASN A 129 -4.70 -17.24 -14.64
N ASN A 130 -5.30 -16.12 -15.03
CA ASN A 130 -4.59 -14.97 -15.59
C ASN A 130 -4.19 -13.93 -14.53
N GLY A 131 -4.34 -14.21 -13.23
CA GLY A 131 -3.96 -13.31 -12.15
C GLY A 131 -4.75 -11.99 -12.13
N PHE A 132 -6.04 -12.02 -12.49
CA PHE A 132 -6.95 -10.86 -12.50
C PHE A 132 -6.40 -9.63 -13.26
N ARG A 133 -5.87 -9.84 -14.47
CA ARG A 133 -5.18 -8.84 -15.33
C ARG A 133 -5.85 -7.47 -15.49
N LYS A 134 -7.18 -7.36 -15.38
CA LYS A 134 -7.88 -6.08 -15.61
C LYS A 134 -7.73 -5.09 -14.45
N HIS A 135 -7.62 -5.55 -13.20
CA HIS A 135 -7.56 -4.66 -12.04
C HIS A 135 -6.14 -4.22 -11.67
N ASN A 136 -5.13 -5.09 -11.84
CA ASN A 136 -3.72 -4.68 -11.64
C ASN A 136 -3.34 -3.51 -12.55
N LYS A 137 -3.76 -3.51 -13.83
CA LYS A 137 -3.43 -2.43 -14.76
C LYS A 137 -4.17 -1.12 -14.45
N ILE A 138 -5.43 -1.19 -14.02
CA ILE A 138 -6.20 0.00 -13.61
C ILE A 138 -5.66 0.58 -12.31
N GLN A 139 -5.22 -0.27 -11.39
CA GLN A 139 -4.63 0.13 -10.12
C GLN A 139 -3.24 0.72 -10.33
N GLU A 140 -2.39 0.11 -11.16
CA GLU A 140 -1.10 0.68 -11.59
C GLU A 140 -1.29 2.05 -12.27
N ILE A 141 -2.27 2.19 -13.16
CA ILE A 141 -2.59 3.47 -13.81
C ILE A 141 -3.10 4.50 -12.79
N LYS A 142 -3.93 4.11 -11.81
CA LYS A 142 -4.39 5.00 -10.74
C LYS A 142 -3.24 5.45 -9.84
N GLU A 143 -2.42 4.51 -9.36
CA GLU A 143 -1.23 4.78 -8.55
C GLU A 143 -0.25 5.69 -9.29
N GLN A 144 -0.06 5.46 -10.60
CA GLN A 144 0.80 6.29 -11.44
C GLN A 144 0.22 7.69 -11.66
N ASN A 145 -1.09 7.82 -11.88
CA ASN A 145 -1.76 9.11 -12.02
C ASN A 145 -1.76 9.91 -10.70
N GLU A 146 -1.98 9.26 -9.56
CA GLU A 146 -1.91 9.87 -8.24
C GLU A 146 -0.48 10.33 -7.91
N LEU A 147 0.51 9.49 -8.21
CA LEU A 147 1.93 9.83 -8.11
C LEU A 147 2.28 11.03 -8.99
N ASP A 148 1.84 11.03 -10.26
CA ASP A 148 2.13 12.12 -11.19
C ASP A 148 1.42 13.42 -10.83
N GLU A 149 0.17 13.36 -10.37
CA GLU A 149 -0.54 14.55 -9.88
C GLU A 149 0.11 15.10 -8.61
N TYR A 150 0.53 14.23 -7.70
CA TYR A 150 1.21 14.63 -6.46
C TYR A 150 2.59 15.25 -6.74
N ILE A 151 3.39 14.65 -7.63
CA ILE A 151 4.65 15.22 -8.06
C ILE A 151 4.41 16.56 -8.79
N ARG A 152 3.38 16.65 -9.64
CA ARG A 152 3.00 17.91 -10.31
C ARG A 152 2.65 19.01 -9.33
N ARG A 153 1.86 18.73 -8.27
CA ARG A 153 1.53 19.69 -7.21
C ARG A 153 2.77 20.20 -6.46
N TYR A 154 3.80 19.36 -6.31
CA TYR A 154 5.07 19.78 -5.72
C TYR A 154 5.87 20.73 -6.62
N TYR A 155 5.95 20.46 -7.92
CA TYR A 155 6.67 21.30 -8.89
C TYR A 155 5.91 22.53 -9.39
N ASN A 156 4.59 22.59 -9.16
CA ASN A 156 3.79 23.80 -9.44
C ASN A 156 4.14 24.97 -8.51
N LYS A 157 4.92 24.75 -7.45
CA LYS A 157 5.59 25.84 -6.72
C LYS A 157 6.88 26.16 -7.46
N SER A 158 6.97 27.34 -8.08
CA SER A 158 8.19 27.81 -8.78
C SER A 158 9.43 27.55 -7.93
N LYS A 159 10.24 26.58 -8.33
CA LYS A 159 11.58 26.37 -7.78
C LYS A 159 12.55 27.23 -8.56
N ALA A 160 13.44 27.93 -7.87
CA ALA A 160 14.56 28.57 -8.53
C ALA A 160 15.51 27.48 -9.10
N PRO A 161 16.07 27.66 -10.30
CA PRO A 161 17.10 26.79 -10.85
C PRO A 161 18.24 26.52 -9.86
N ARG A 162 18.79 25.31 -9.87
CA ARG A 162 19.81 24.89 -8.89
C ARG A 162 21.07 25.76 -8.93
N ASP A 163 21.44 26.26 -10.11
CA ASP A 163 22.58 27.16 -10.26
C ASP A 163 22.33 28.52 -9.61
N GLU A 164 21.08 29.01 -9.64
CA GLU A 164 20.70 30.21 -8.89
C GLU A 164 20.79 30.00 -7.38
N ILE A 165 20.36 28.82 -6.89
CA ILE A 165 20.47 28.47 -5.47
C ILE A 165 21.95 28.38 -5.02
N ARG A 166 22.83 27.83 -5.87
CA ARG A 166 24.29 27.81 -5.58
C ARG A 166 24.88 29.20 -5.57
N ASN A 167 24.52 30.05 -6.54
CA ASN A 167 24.93 31.45 -6.57
C ASN A 167 24.45 32.22 -5.33
N CYS A 168 23.23 31.94 -4.86
CA CYS A 168 22.70 32.45 -3.60
C CYS A 168 23.58 32.04 -2.42
N LEU A 169 23.98 30.77 -2.34
CA LEU A 169 24.88 30.28 -1.28
C LEU A 169 26.24 30.98 -1.31
N TYR A 170 26.88 31.09 -2.48
CA TYR A 170 28.16 31.81 -2.65
C TYR A 170 28.06 33.28 -2.27
N SER A 171 26.88 33.89 -2.44
CA SER A 171 26.67 35.28 -2.06
C SER A 171 26.68 35.52 -0.54
N ILE A 172 26.50 34.47 0.28
CA ILE A 172 26.65 34.54 1.75
C ILE A 172 28.12 34.65 2.12
N GLU A 173 29.01 33.96 1.40
CA GLU A 173 30.46 34.00 1.65
C GLU A 173 31.08 35.38 1.38
N LYS A 174 30.38 36.22 0.61
CA LYS A 174 30.77 37.62 0.35
C LYS A 174 30.38 38.57 1.48
N GLU A 175 29.53 38.13 2.41
CA GLU A 175 29.14 38.95 3.57
C GLU A 175 30.29 39.09 4.56
N SER A 176 30.27 40.19 5.32
CA SER A 176 31.25 40.45 6.37
C SER A 176 31.23 39.33 7.41
N LEU A 177 32.42 38.87 7.79
CA LEU A 177 32.59 37.90 8.85
C LEU A 177 32.51 38.63 10.19
N ILE A 178 31.50 38.31 11.01
CA ILE A 178 31.21 39.02 12.27
C ILE A 178 31.68 38.17 13.44
N SER A 179 32.40 38.78 14.39
CA SER A 179 32.77 38.11 15.65
C SER A 179 31.53 37.68 16.42
N LYS A 180 31.57 36.49 17.04
CA LYS A 180 30.48 36.00 17.89
C LYS A 180 30.08 37.01 18.96
N ASP A 181 31.01 37.82 19.47
CA ASP A 181 30.76 38.73 20.59
C ASP A 181 29.95 39.96 20.18
N ILE A 182 29.87 40.23 18.87
CA ILE A 182 29.10 41.33 18.29
C ILE A 182 27.79 40.76 17.72
N ILE A 183 26.68 41.49 17.88
CA ILE A 183 25.43 41.18 17.19
C ILE A 183 25.09 42.38 16.31
N ASP A 184 25.34 42.27 15.00
CA ASP A 184 24.92 43.31 14.06
C ASP A 184 23.42 43.20 13.80
N LEU A 185 22.68 44.21 14.26
CA LEU A 185 21.23 44.32 14.08
C LEU A 185 20.86 45.40 13.06
N ARG A 186 21.84 46.09 12.47
CA ARG A 186 21.58 47.21 11.56
C ARG A 186 20.99 46.65 10.25
N ASN A 187 19.79 47.09 9.92
CA ASN A 187 19.10 46.79 8.65
C ASN A 187 18.87 45.30 8.35
N ILE A 188 18.64 44.47 9.38
CA ILE A 188 18.25 43.07 9.15
C ILE A 188 16.87 42.96 8.50
N LYS A 189 16.79 42.12 7.45
CA LYS A 189 15.55 41.61 6.88
C LYS A 189 15.45 40.12 7.14
N TYR A 190 14.26 39.63 7.46
CA TYR A 190 14.00 38.21 7.69
C TYR A 190 13.17 37.61 6.54
N PRO A 191 13.31 36.30 6.27
CA PRO A 191 14.16 35.34 6.98
C PRO A 191 15.61 35.33 6.49
N ILE A 192 16.54 34.88 7.34
CA ILE A 192 17.98 34.80 7.03
C ILE A 192 18.50 33.37 7.12
N ILE A 193 19.52 33.08 6.31
CA ILE A 193 20.43 31.96 6.53
C ILE A 193 21.62 32.47 7.35
N LEU A 194 21.93 31.77 8.43
CA LEU A 194 23.02 32.05 9.35
C LEU A 194 24.03 30.90 9.30
N LEU A 195 25.28 31.22 9.00
CA LEU A 195 26.43 30.31 9.02
C LEU A 195 27.30 30.61 10.22
N LEU A 196 27.60 29.60 11.03
CA LEU A 196 28.50 29.71 12.18
C LEU A 196 29.85 29.05 11.83
N TYR A 197 30.94 29.74 12.13
CA TYR A 197 32.30 29.35 11.77
C TYR A 197 33.17 29.10 13.00
N LEU A 198 34.01 28.06 12.93
CA LEU A 198 35.09 27.78 13.88
C LEU A 198 36.31 27.34 13.06
N ASN A 199 37.49 27.90 13.32
CA ASN A 199 38.71 27.59 12.54
C ASN A 199 38.50 27.72 11.02
N ASN A 200 37.83 28.80 10.58
CA ASN A 200 37.45 29.05 9.19
C ASN A 200 36.55 27.98 8.51
N GLN A 201 35.94 27.07 9.28
CA GLN A 201 35.02 26.07 8.75
C GLN A 201 33.60 26.32 9.25
N VAL A 202 32.60 26.11 8.37
CA VAL A 202 31.19 26.17 8.75
C VAL A 202 30.88 24.97 9.65
N VAL A 203 30.66 25.24 10.94
CA VAL A 203 30.30 24.22 11.93
C VAL A 203 28.79 24.05 12.07
N SER A 204 28.01 25.05 11.65
CA SER A 204 26.56 25.01 11.71
C SER A 204 25.90 25.96 10.72
N ILE A 205 24.73 25.55 10.22
CA ILE A 205 23.85 26.36 9.38
C ILE A 205 22.46 26.43 10.01
N HIS A 206 21.84 27.60 9.99
CA HIS A 206 20.53 27.86 10.58
C HIS A 206 19.66 28.73 9.69
N LYS A 207 18.36 28.45 9.69
CA LYS A 207 17.34 29.39 9.23
C LYS A 207 16.82 30.16 10.43
N VAL A 208 16.92 31.49 10.39
CA VAL A 208 16.40 32.37 11.45
C VAL A 208 15.28 33.21 10.84
N THR A 209 14.06 33.03 11.32
CA THR A 209 12.88 33.72 10.80
C THR A 209 12.53 34.99 11.59
N HIS A 210 13.09 35.16 12.79
CA HIS A 210 12.89 36.32 13.64
C HIS A 210 14.01 36.40 14.69
N SER A 211 14.31 37.63 15.13
CA SER A 211 15.23 37.96 16.24
C SER A 211 16.56 37.19 16.21
N LEU A 212 17.51 37.66 15.40
CA LEU A 212 18.89 37.18 15.37
C LEU A 212 19.52 37.21 16.77
N GLU A 213 19.24 38.23 17.57
CA GLU A 213 19.74 38.36 18.94
C GLU A 213 19.39 37.14 19.81
N ARG A 214 18.10 36.77 19.87
CA ARG A 214 17.66 35.58 20.63
C ARG A 214 18.28 34.30 20.09
N ALA A 215 18.37 34.18 18.77
CA ALA A 215 19.00 33.03 18.13
C ALA A 215 20.49 32.92 18.53
N MET A 216 21.22 34.03 18.48
CA MET A 216 22.64 34.12 18.85
C MET A 216 22.86 33.83 20.33
N ALA A 217 22.02 34.35 21.24
CA ALA A 217 22.11 34.02 22.67
C ALA A 217 21.99 32.50 22.92
N ASN A 218 21.07 31.84 22.21
CA ASN A 218 20.90 30.39 22.28
C ASN A 218 22.08 29.62 21.65
N TYR A 219 22.65 30.12 20.54
CA TYR A 219 23.79 29.45 19.91
C TYR A 219 25.09 29.62 20.69
N LYS A 220 25.34 30.79 21.28
CA LYS A 220 26.52 31.05 22.15
C LYS A 220 26.60 30.09 23.33
N SER A 221 25.44 29.71 23.89
CA SER A 221 25.39 28.79 25.04
C SER A 221 25.47 27.31 24.66
N LYS A 222 25.21 26.94 23.40
CA LYS A 222 25.08 25.53 22.97
C LYS A 222 26.09 25.06 21.94
N LYS A 223 26.80 25.99 21.29
CA LYS A 223 27.65 25.68 20.13
C LYS A 223 28.99 26.40 20.25
N SER A 224 30.05 25.69 19.88
CA SER A 224 31.38 26.26 19.72
C SER A 224 31.50 26.90 18.33
N PHE A 225 31.66 28.23 18.29
CA PHE A 225 31.96 29.01 17.09
C PHE A 225 32.67 30.31 17.49
N GLU A 226 33.37 30.92 16.54
CA GLU A 226 34.13 32.17 16.71
C GLU A 226 33.53 33.31 15.90
N PHE A 227 33.02 33.00 14.72
CA PHE A 227 32.49 33.99 13.79
C PHE A 227 31.18 33.52 13.16
N TYR A 228 30.42 34.45 12.60
CA TYR A 228 29.23 34.13 11.83
C TYR A 228 29.06 35.04 10.62
N ARG A 229 28.30 34.55 9.64
CA ARG A 229 27.79 35.31 8.49
C ARG A 229 26.29 35.08 8.38
N TYR A 230 25.56 36.07 7.90
CA TYR A 230 24.16 35.87 7.58
C TYR A 230 23.75 36.65 6.35
N LYS A 231 22.71 36.16 5.67
CA LYS A 231 22.11 36.86 4.54
C LYS A 231 20.61 36.61 4.49
N TYR A 232 19.88 37.64 4.10
CA TYR A 232 18.45 37.55 3.81
C TYR A 232 18.19 36.79 2.51
N PHE A 233 17.15 35.94 2.53
CA PHE A 233 16.60 35.30 1.35
C PHE A 233 15.08 35.34 1.39
N ASN A 234 14.45 35.42 0.22
CA ASN A 234 12.99 35.32 0.12
C ASN A 234 12.52 33.95 0.66
N GLU A 235 11.33 33.93 1.26
CA GLU A 235 10.68 32.74 1.81
C GLU A 235 10.51 31.63 0.77
N GLU A 236 10.36 32.01 -0.49
CA GLU A 236 10.22 31.09 -1.63
C GLU A 236 11.45 30.21 -1.83
N ILE A 237 12.66 30.75 -1.63
CA ILE A 237 13.92 30.07 -1.97
C ILE A 237 14.74 29.64 -0.75
N ILE A 238 14.43 30.16 0.45
CA ILE A 238 15.29 29.96 1.62
C ILE A 238 15.44 28.50 2.04
N ASN A 239 14.41 27.67 1.85
CA ASN A 239 14.47 26.25 2.17
C ASN A 239 15.42 25.47 1.24
N ASP A 240 15.57 25.95 0.01
CA ASP A 240 16.40 25.35 -1.03
C ASP A 240 17.85 25.77 -0.81
N VAL A 241 18.09 27.05 -0.53
CA VAL A 241 19.41 27.57 -0.11
C VAL A 241 19.89 26.87 1.16
N PHE A 242 19.03 26.70 2.16
CA PHE A 242 19.37 26.00 3.40
C PHE A 242 19.79 24.54 3.16
N ALA A 243 19.05 23.82 2.30
CA ALA A 243 19.32 22.43 1.98
C ALA A 243 20.62 22.26 1.18
N GLU A 244 20.84 23.09 0.17
CA GLU A 244 22.08 23.10 -0.62
C GLU A 244 23.28 23.49 0.27
N GLY A 245 23.09 24.40 1.24
CA GLY A 245 24.11 24.74 2.24
C GLY A 245 24.48 23.57 3.16
N ILE A 246 23.51 22.75 3.57
CA ILE A 246 23.79 21.52 4.34
C ILE A 246 24.67 20.56 3.52
N VAL A 247 24.35 20.36 2.25
CA VAL A 247 25.09 19.44 1.36
C VAL A 247 26.51 19.96 1.10
N ASN A 248 26.65 21.25 0.79
CA ASN A 248 27.93 21.84 0.41
C ASN A 248 28.89 22.02 1.59
N TYR A 249 28.41 22.53 2.73
CA TYR A 249 29.28 22.78 3.88
C TYR A 249 29.48 21.56 4.77
N ASN A 250 28.55 20.59 4.71
CA ASN A 250 28.51 19.42 5.59
C ASN A 250 28.84 19.73 7.08
N PRO A 251 28.09 20.65 7.72
CA PRO A 251 28.41 21.09 9.07
C PRO A 251 28.27 19.96 10.10
N VAL A 252 29.13 19.99 11.11
CA VAL A 252 29.15 19.00 12.20
C VAL A 252 27.84 19.05 13.01
N ASN A 253 27.33 20.25 13.27
CA ASN A 253 26.24 20.49 14.22
C ASN A 253 24.88 20.75 13.55
N ILE A 254 24.42 19.83 12.71
CA ILE A 254 23.06 19.89 12.14
C ILE A 254 22.05 19.26 13.10
N SER A 255 21.07 20.05 13.52
CA SER A 255 19.90 19.50 14.20
C SER A 255 19.13 18.61 13.24
N THR A 256 18.87 17.39 13.69
CA THR A 256 18.05 16.39 13.02
C THR A 256 16.65 16.92 12.63
N LYS A 257 16.10 17.86 13.40
CA LYS A 257 14.80 18.50 13.13
C LYS A 257 14.87 19.63 12.10
N ALA A 258 16.07 20.09 11.72
CA ALA A 258 16.23 21.22 10.80
C ALA A 258 15.89 20.86 9.35
N ILE A 259 16.04 19.57 8.97
CA ILE A 259 15.67 19.06 7.65
C ILE A 259 14.24 18.53 7.72
N THR A 260 13.31 19.29 7.14
CA THR A 260 11.87 19.02 7.15
C THR A 260 11.39 18.52 5.78
N LEU A 261 10.11 18.15 5.69
CA LEU A 261 9.50 17.74 4.42
C LEU A 261 9.39 18.89 3.40
N SER A 262 9.61 20.16 3.78
CA SER A 262 9.60 21.29 2.84
C SER A 262 10.96 21.57 2.19
N ASN A 263 12.06 20.99 2.67
CA ASN A 263 13.39 21.18 2.07
C ASN A 263 13.56 20.37 0.78
N THR A 264 14.53 20.68 -0.07
CA THR A 264 14.85 19.95 -1.32
C THR A 264 15.64 18.66 -1.12
N ILE A 265 15.97 18.31 0.12
CA ILE A 265 16.66 17.06 0.47
C ILE A 265 15.79 16.20 1.38
N TYR A 266 15.86 14.89 1.21
CA TYR A 266 15.33 13.92 2.17
C TYR A 266 16.38 13.60 3.22
N ARG A 267 16.02 13.72 4.49
CA ARG A 267 16.93 13.42 5.61
C ARG A 267 17.22 11.92 5.78
N THR A 268 16.22 11.08 5.50
CA THR A 268 16.27 9.64 5.71
C THR A 268 15.40 8.96 4.66
N LEU A 269 15.64 7.68 4.39
CA LEU A 269 14.73 6.86 3.60
C LEU A 269 13.31 6.81 4.22
N ASN A 270 13.19 6.98 5.54
CA ASN A 270 11.89 7.10 6.20
C ASN A 270 11.16 8.41 5.86
N HIS A 271 11.87 9.51 5.58
CA HIS A 271 11.26 10.74 5.07
C HIS A 271 10.76 10.55 3.63
N VAL A 272 11.49 9.76 2.83
CA VAL A 272 11.03 9.34 1.49
C VAL A 272 9.73 8.53 1.64
N LYS A 273 9.74 7.46 2.44
CA LYS A 273 8.56 6.63 2.72
C LYS A 273 7.35 7.44 3.22
N LYS A 274 7.57 8.35 4.18
CA LYS A 274 6.51 9.22 4.73
C LYS A 274 5.91 10.14 3.66
N ARG A 275 6.71 10.62 2.70
CA ARG A 275 6.19 11.47 1.62
C ARG A 275 5.20 10.71 0.74
N TYR A 276 5.46 9.44 0.46
CA TYR A 276 4.57 8.58 -0.34
C TYR A 276 3.55 7.81 0.50
N LYS A 277 3.17 8.30 1.69
CA LYS A 277 2.09 7.76 2.54
C LYS A 277 2.08 6.23 2.73
N ASN A 278 3.25 5.58 2.69
CA ASN A 278 3.44 4.11 2.72
C ASN A 278 3.13 3.33 1.44
N GLU A 279 2.79 3.99 0.32
CA GLU A 279 2.63 3.36 -1.01
C GLU A 279 3.95 2.75 -1.50
N ILE A 280 5.08 3.27 -1.00
CA ILE A 280 6.42 2.79 -1.35
C ILE A 280 7.13 2.30 -0.09
N ASP A 281 7.46 1.01 -0.09
CA ASP A 281 8.25 0.40 0.98
C ASP A 281 9.75 0.79 0.91
N LEU A 282 10.48 0.56 2.00
CA LEU A 282 11.91 0.88 2.08
C LEU A 282 12.78 0.03 1.14
N ARG A 283 12.34 -1.16 0.75
CA ARG A 283 13.08 -2.05 -0.16
C ARG A 283 13.04 -1.49 -1.59
N LYS A 284 11.87 -1.00 -2.03
CA LYS A 284 11.69 -0.30 -3.32
C LYS A 284 12.51 0.99 -3.35
N ILE A 285 12.50 1.78 -2.28
CA ILE A 285 13.32 2.99 -2.17
C ILE A 285 14.81 2.67 -2.35
N LYS A 286 15.33 1.65 -1.66
CA LYS A 286 16.73 1.21 -1.82
C LYS A 286 17.02 0.73 -3.24
N LYS A 287 16.15 -0.11 -3.82
CA LYS A 287 16.28 -0.57 -5.22
C LYS A 287 16.35 0.59 -6.21
N VAL A 288 15.57 1.66 -6.03
CA VAL A 288 15.61 2.85 -6.91
C VAL A 288 16.95 3.56 -6.77
N ILE A 289 17.43 3.76 -5.54
CA ILE A 289 18.74 4.38 -5.28
C ILE A 289 19.87 3.58 -5.93
N ASP A 290 19.86 2.26 -5.72
CA ASP A 290 20.91 1.36 -6.25
C ASP A 290 20.85 1.29 -7.79
N LYS A 291 19.66 1.13 -8.36
CA LYS A 291 19.46 0.98 -9.82
C LYS A 291 19.89 2.22 -10.60
N TYR A 292 19.65 3.42 -10.06
CA TYR A 292 19.97 4.68 -10.72
C TYR A 292 21.23 5.35 -10.16
N ASN A 293 21.96 4.66 -9.28
CA ASN A 293 23.18 5.14 -8.62
C ASN A 293 23.05 6.56 -8.05
N LEU A 294 21.97 6.80 -7.30
CA LEU A 294 21.67 8.13 -6.78
C LEU A 294 22.70 8.56 -5.72
N PRO A 295 23.19 9.81 -5.77
CA PRO A 295 24.17 10.29 -4.80
C PRO A 295 23.55 10.37 -3.40
N LEU A 296 24.14 9.61 -2.47
CA LEU A 296 23.85 9.69 -1.04
C LEU A 296 24.91 10.56 -0.37
N TYR A 297 24.50 11.73 0.12
CA TYR A 297 25.40 12.64 0.80
C TYR A 297 25.50 12.23 2.28
N ASN A 298 26.69 11.81 2.69
CA ASN A 298 26.99 11.45 4.07
C ASN A 298 27.28 12.71 4.90
N LEU A 299 26.37 13.05 5.80
CA LEU A 299 26.56 14.16 6.73
C LEU A 299 27.51 13.74 7.87
N LYS A 300 28.28 14.68 8.41
CA LYS A 300 29.22 14.43 9.52
C LYS A 300 28.56 13.88 10.79
N ASN A 301 27.25 14.05 10.95
CA ASN A 301 26.47 13.47 12.04
C ASN A 301 26.01 12.01 11.77
N GLY A 302 26.51 11.37 10.70
CA GLY A 302 26.18 10.00 10.29
C GLY A 302 24.86 9.86 9.50
N SER A 303 24.10 10.94 9.30
CA SER A 303 22.88 10.89 8.49
C SER A 303 23.20 10.84 7.00
N GLN A 304 22.44 10.08 6.22
CA GLN A 304 22.52 10.09 4.75
C GLN A 304 21.36 10.87 4.17
N VAL A 305 21.65 11.84 3.32
CA VAL A 305 20.61 12.63 2.64
C VAL A 305 20.66 12.41 1.14
N VAL A 306 19.48 12.43 0.51
CA VAL A 306 19.33 12.31 -0.94
C VAL A 306 18.52 13.49 -1.47
N ASP A 307 18.94 14.00 -2.63
CA ASP A 307 18.25 15.06 -3.34
C ASP A 307 16.85 14.60 -3.77
N LYS A 308 15.82 15.41 -3.48
CA LYS A 308 14.44 15.05 -3.78
C LYS A 308 14.17 14.95 -5.27
N ASP A 309 14.73 15.87 -6.05
CA ASP A 309 14.44 15.95 -7.48
C ASP A 309 15.11 14.79 -8.22
N LEU A 310 16.34 14.42 -7.81
CA LEU A 310 17.01 13.23 -8.33
C LEU A 310 16.23 11.95 -7.98
N PHE A 311 15.75 11.82 -6.74
CA PHE A 311 14.98 10.66 -6.33
C PHE A 311 13.62 10.58 -7.03
N ASP A 312 12.86 11.68 -7.09
CA ASP A 312 11.54 11.73 -7.71
C ASP A 312 11.64 11.39 -9.22
N ASN A 313 12.68 11.87 -9.91
CA ASN A 313 12.94 11.53 -11.31
C ASN A 313 13.31 10.05 -11.49
N ALA A 314 14.19 9.51 -10.65
CA ALA A 314 14.55 8.10 -10.69
C ALA A 314 13.34 7.19 -10.39
N LEU A 315 12.48 7.60 -9.46
CA LEU A 315 11.25 6.89 -9.14
C LEU A 315 10.28 6.88 -10.33
N ARG A 316 10.09 8.01 -11.01
CA ARG A 316 9.29 8.08 -12.25
C ARG A 316 9.81 7.15 -13.34
N LEU A 317 11.13 7.10 -13.53
CA LEU A 317 11.75 6.19 -14.49
C LEU A 317 11.59 4.72 -14.08
N TYR A 318 11.51 4.44 -12.78
CA TYR A 318 11.31 3.08 -12.26
C TYR A 318 9.93 2.53 -12.60
N TYR A 319 8.88 3.35 -12.53
CA TYR A 319 7.47 2.97 -12.79
C TYR A 319 7.01 3.11 -14.25
N LYS A 320 7.83 3.68 -15.15
CA LYS A 320 7.50 3.79 -16.59
C LYS A 320 7.79 2.51 -17.39
N ARG A 321 8.25 1.44 -16.74
CA ARG A 321 8.49 0.11 -17.32
C ARG A 321 7.51 -0.86 -16.70
#